data_AF-A0A2G1X2Y2-F1
#
_entry.id   AF-A0A2G1X2Y2-F1
#
_cell.length_a   1.000
_cell.length_b   1.000
_cell.length_c   1.000
_cell.angle_alpha   90.00
_cell.angle_beta   90.00
_cell.angle_gamma   90.00
#
_symmetry.space_group_name_H-M   'P 1'
#
loop_
_entity.id
_entity.type
_entity.pdbx_description
1 polymer ?
#
loop_
_entity_poly.entity_id
_entity_poly.type
_entity_poly.pdbx_seq_one_letter_code
_entity_poly.pdbx_strand_id
1 'polypeptide(L)'
;PEGYLPRMFAAEAHAASHADTAFDISPDSNIWAGIPDIILYKLDRDTGSLKKVLLGEVKYSDNKSYLKSGIRELLEYVYLCSNSANEYLLEKPYRDSGIDDRIEAVLFTKQVSGEVVDDSLPISIVEHGSSYVPFDDADNE
;
A
#
# COMPACT_ATOMS: atom_id res chain seq x y z
N PRO A 1 10.56 6.50 10.71
CA PRO A 1 10.94 7.94 10.75
C PRO A 1 9.93 8.76 11.57
N GLU A 2 10.39 9.69 12.41
CA GLU A 2 9.51 10.61 13.15
C GLU A 2 9.18 11.85 12.31
N GLY A 3 7.90 12.25 12.29
CA GLY A 3 7.42 13.43 11.56
C GLY A 3 7.07 13.20 10.07
N TYR A 4 6.36 14.18 9.49
CA TYR A 4 5.81 14.13 8.13
C TYR A 4 6.90 14.07 7.04
N LEU A 5 7.85 15.01 7.06
CA LEU A 5 8.88 15.10 6.02
C LEU A 5 9.79 13.86 5.96
N PRO A 6 10.30 13.31 7.09
CA PRO A 6 11.08 12.08 7.05
C PRO A 6 10.29 10.85 6.60
N ARG A 7 8.97 10.81 6.81
CA ARG A 7 8.10 9.73 6.31
C ARG A 7 7.83 9.86 4.82
N MET A 8 7.59 11.07 4.33
CA MET A 8 7.45 11.33 2.90
C MET A 8 8.73 10.97 2.15
N PHE A 9 9.89 11.35 2.68
CA PHE A 9 11.18 10.96 2.10
C PHE A 9 11.37 9.43 2.08
N ALA A 10 10.96 8.73 3.14
CA ALA A 10 11.02 7.27 3.17
C ALA A 10 10.03 6.62 2.19
N ALA A 11 8.83 7.17 2.04
CA ALA A 11 7.83 6.71 1.07
C ALA A 11 8.36 6.82 -0.36
N GLU A 12 8.92 7.97 -0.72
CA GLU A 12 9.55 8.20 -2.03
C GLU A 12 10.73 7.26 -2.27
N ALA A 13 11.62 7.09 -1.29
CA ALA A 13 12.78 6.19 -1.40
C ALA A 13 12.37 4.72 -1.60
N HIS A 14 11.36 4.26 -0.85
CA HIS A 14 10.86 2.89 -0.98
C HIS A 14 10.07 2.69 -2.27
N ALA A 15 9.22 3.65 -2.65
CA ALA A 15 8.49 3.60 -3.91
C ALA A 15 9.41 3.59 -5.12
N ALA A 16 10.49 4.38 -5.07
CA ALA A 16 11.52 4.34 -6.10
C ALA A 16 12.18 2.97 -6.20
N SER A 17 12.63 2.41 -5.08
CA SER A 17 13.26 1.08 -5.03
C SER A 17 12.33 -0.01 -5.54
N HIS A 18 11.11 -0.08 -5.01
CA HIS A 18 10.14 -1.13 -5.33
C HIS A 18 9.62 -1.05 -6.76
N ALA A 19 9.42 0.16 -7.28
CA ALA A 19 8.92 0.33 -8.64
C ALA A 19 9.99 0.06 -9.71
N ASP A 20 11.26 0.37 -9.41
CA ASP A 20 12.38 0.00 -10.27
C ASP A 20 12.51 -1.54 -10.31
N THR A 21 12.32 -2.24 -9.18
CA THR A 21 12.33 -3.72 -9.13
C THR A 21 11.11 -4.36 -9.81
N ALA A 22 9.92 -3.79 -9.64
CA ALA A 22 8.69 -4.35 -10.21
C ALA A 22 8.59 -4.19 -11.74
N PHE A 23 9.08 -3.07 -12.29
CA PHE A 23 8.79 -2.69 -13.68
C PHE A 23 9.95 -2.10 -14.50
N ASP A 24 11.17 -1.96 -13.97
CA ASP A 24 12.39 -1.44 -14.64
C ASP A 24 12.22 -0.06 -15.29
N ILE A 25 11.65 0.91 -14.55
CA ILE A 25 11.39 2.28 -15.03
C ILE A 25 11.66 3.24 -13.87
N SER A 26 12.35 4.38 -14.06
CA SER A 26 12.65 5.36 -12.98
C SER A 26 11.43 6.14 -12.45
N PRO A 27 11.47 6.70 -11.23
CA PRO A 27 10.33 7.37 -10.59
C PRO A 27 10.18 8.85 -10.99
N ASP A 28 8.94 9.32 -11.15
CA ASP A 28 8.60 10.74 -11.33
C ASP A 28 8.49 11.47 -9.97
N SER A 29 8.92 12.74 -9.94
CA SER A 29 9.12 13.55 -8.72
C SER A 29 7.88 14.26 -8.15
N ASN A 30 6.67 13.78 -8.43
CA ASN A 30 5.44 14.44 -8.00
C ASN A 30 4.86 13.77 -6.74
N ILE A 31 4.95 14.48 -5.61
CA ILE A 31 4.29 14.13 -4.35
C ILE A 31 2.78 14.32 -4.54
N TRP A 32 2.01 13.25 -4.36
CA TRP A 32 0.58 13.23 -4.65
C TRP A 32 -0.25 13.54 -3.38
N ALA A 33 -1.51 13.98 -3.55
CA ALA A 33 -2.31 14.61 -2.49
C ALA A 33 -3.75 14.08 -2.39
N GLY A 34 -4.07 12.93 -2.97
CA GLY A 34 -5.44 12.42 -3.01
C GLY A 34 -5.76 11.37 -1.93
N ILE A 35 -6.90 10.71 -2.12
CA ILE A 35 -7.52 9.75 -1.21
C ILE A 35 -7.48 8.39 -1.89
N PRO A 36 -7.20 7.28 -1.17
CA PRO A 36 -7.25 5.94 -1.74
C PRO A 36 -8.60 5.65 -2.38
N ASP A 37 -8.62 4.91 -3.49
CA ASP A 37 -9.87 4.49 -4.14
C ASP A 37 -10.73 3.62 -3.21
N ILE A 38 -10.09 2.77 -2.41
CA ILE A 38 -10.75 1.83 -1.50
C ILE A 38 -10.11 1.96 -0.11
N ILE A 39 -10.97 2.12 0.90
CA ILE A 39 -10.59 1.98 2.31
C ILE A 39 -11.58 1.01 2.95
N LEU A 40 -11.06 -0.07 3.53
CA LEU A 40 -11.83 -1.01 4.32
C LEU A 40 -11.19 -1.16 5.70
N TYR A 41 -11.99 -1.28 6.76
CA TYR A 41 -11.47 -1.44 8.11
C TYR A 41 -12.21 -2.55 8.86
N LYS A 42 -11.45 -3.32 9.65
CA LYS A 42 -11.94 -4.34 10.58
C LYS A 42 -11.83 -3.77 11.99
N LEU A 43 -12.96 -3.63 12.67
CA LEU A 43 -13.02 -3.21 14.07
C LEU A 43 -13.39 -4.38 14.96
N ASP A 44 -12.85 -4.37 16.17
CA ASP A 44 -13.38 -5.14 17.28
C ASP A 44 -14.75 -4.57 17.68
N ARG A 45 -15.77 -5.42 17.72
CA ARG A 45 -17.14 -4.96 17.95
C ARG A 45 -17.36 -4.47 19.39
N ASP A 46 -16.68 -5.06 20.36
CA ASP A 46 -16.92 -4.81 21.77
C ASP A 46 -16.16 -3.58 22.26
N THR A 47 -14.92 -3.41 21.78
CA THR A 47 -14.02 -2.32 22.17
C THR A 47 -14.00 -1.16 21.18
N GLY A 48 -14.45 -1.36 19.95
CA GLY A 48 -14.32 -0.40 18.85
C GLY A 48 -12.89 -0.22 18.35
N SER A 49 -11.94 -1.06 18.80
CA SER A 49 -10.53 -0.93 18.42
C SER A 49 -10.28 -1.35 16.97
N LEU A 50 -9.42 -0.60 16.26
CA LEU A 50 -9.01 -0.92 14.89
C LEU A 50 -8.12 -2.17 14.89
N LYS A 51 -8.56 -3.21 14.18
CA LYS A 51 -7.84 -4.49 14.05
C LYS A 51 -7.07 -4.58 12.74
N LYS A 52 -7.71 -4.23 11.62
CA LYS A 52 -7.06 -4.20 10.28
C LYS A 52 -7.57 -3.01 9.47
N VAL A 53 -6.75 -2.52 8.56
CA VAL A 53 -7.11 -1.56 7.51
C VAL A 53 -6.60 -2.07 6.18
N LEU A 54 -7.43 -1.99 5.15
CA LEU A 54 -7.04 -2.20 3.78
C LEU A 54 -7.08 -0.88 3.05
N LEU A 55 -6.00 -0.60 2.32
CA LEU A 55 -5.87 0.52 1.40
C LEU A 55 -5.77 -0.06 -0.01
N GLY A 56 -6.74 0.26 -0.87
CA GLY A 56 -6.81 -0.24 -2.22
C GLY A 56 -6.74 0.90 -3.25
N GLU A 57 -6.02 0.65 -4.33
CA GLU A 57 -5.91 1.54 -5.49
C GLU A 57 -6.30 0.77 -6.75
N VAL A 58 -7.08 1.38 -7.64
CA VAL A 58 -7.58 0.72 -8.85
C VAL A 58 -7.02 1.38 -10.10
N LYS A 59 -6.24 0.62 -10.87
CA LYS A 59 -5.67 1.07 -12.15
C LYS A 59 -6.23 0.24 -13.30
N TYR A 60 -7.09 0.84 -14.13
CA TYR A 60 -7.74 0.18 -15.27
C TYR A 60 -6.85 0.08 -16.54
N SER A 61 -5.55 -0.16 -16.37
CA SER A 61 -4.56 -0.22 -17.46
C SER A 61 -3.55 -1.33 -17.21
N ASP A 62 -2.99 -1.90 -18.28
CA ASP A 62 -1.81 -2.76 -18.27
C ASP A 62 -0.51 -1.96 -18.47
N ASN A 63 -0.61 -0.63 -18.62
CA ASN A 63 0.53 0.25 -18.76
C ASN A 63 1.37 0.28 -17.47
N LYS A 64 2.60 -0.23 -17.55
CA LYS A 64 3.53 -0.32 -16.42
C LYS A 64 3.79 1.01 -15.70
N SER A 65 3.91 2.12 -16.42
CA SER A 65 4.11 3.45 -15.81
C SER A 65 2.90 3.89 -14.98
N TYR A 66 1.69 3.53 -15.42
CA TYR A 66 0.45 3.82 -14.68
C TYR A 66 0.26 2.91 -13.46
N LEU A 67 0.68 1.65 -13.57
CA LEU A 67 0.70 0.73 -12.43
C LEU A 67 1.74 1.15 -11.39
N LYS A 68 2.91 1.61 -11.84
CA LYS A 68 3.95 2.20 -10.99
C LYS A 68 3.43 3.38 -10.18
N SER A 69 2.62 4.26 -10.77
CA SER A 69 2.04 5.38 -10.01
C SER A 69 1.10 4.88 -8.91
N GLY A 70 0.32 3.82 -9.17
CA GLY A 70 -0.53 3.18 -8.16
C GLY A 70 0.24 2.56 -7.00
N ILE A 71 1.39 1.91 -7.28
CA ILE A 71 2.29 1.42 -6.22
C ILE A 71 2.81 2.58 -5.38
N ARG A 72 3.27 3.67 -6.02
CA ARG A 72 3.76 4.85 -5.30
C ARG A 72 2.68 5.44 -4.40
N GLU A 73 1.48 5.64 -4.91
CA GLU A 73 0.33 6.17 -4.15
C GLU A 73 0.01 5.29 -2.93
N LEU A 74 -0.03 3.96 -3.10
CA LEU A 74 -0.25 3.03 -1.99
C LEU A 74 0.83 3.15 -0.91
N LEU A 75 2.10 3.22 -1.30
CA LEU A 75 3.20 3.41 -0.36
C LEU A 75 3.07 4.75 0.37
N GLU A 76 2.80 5.84 -0.34
CA GLU A 76 2.56 7.16 0.26
C GLU A 76 1.46 7.08 1.33
N TYR A 77 0.31 6.45 1.05
CA TYR A 77 -0.74 6.29 2.06
C TYR A 77 -0.29 5.48 3.28
N VAL A 78 0.38 4.35 3.06
CA VAL A 78 0.88 3.49 4.14
C VAL A 78 1.79 4.31 5.07
N TYR A 79 2.69 5.11 4.51
CA TYR A 79 3.60 5.95 5.28
C TYR A 79 2.91 7.10 6.02
N LEU A 80 1.79 7.61 5.48
CA LEU A 80 1.15 8.87 5.91
C LEU A 80 -0.14 8.69 6.71
N CYS A 81 -0.63 7.48 6.93
CA CYS A 81 -1.85 7.22 7.71
C CYS A 81 -1.83 7.97 9.06
N SER A 82 -2.59 9.08 9.17
CA SER A 82 -2.72 9.90 10.37
C SER A 82 -4.17 10.08 10.84
N ASN A 83 -4.37 10.16 12.16
CA ASN A 83 -5.63 10.52 12.78
C ASN A 83 -5.77 12.05 12.91
N SER A 84 -6.96 12.51 13.32
CA SER A 84 -7.31 13.93 13.44
C SER A 84 -6.59 14.72 14.54
N ALA A 85 -5.80 14.06 15.39
CA ALA A 85 -5.05 14.67 16.49
C ALA A 85 -3.57 14.94 16.15
N ASN A 86 -3.20 14.93 14.87
CA ASN A 86 -1.80 14.90 14.38
C ASN A 86 -0.99 13.69 14.86
N GLU A 87 -1.66 12.67 15.40
CA GLU A 87 -1.06 11.40 15.74
C GLU A 87 -1.23 10.46 14.54
N TYR A 88 -0.17 9.76 14.17
CA TYR A 88 -0.29 8.80 13.06
C TYR A 88 -1.22 7.66 13.49
N LEU A 89 -2.13 7.20 12.61
CA LEU A 89 -2.97 6.02 12.85
C LEU A 89 -2.10 4.82 13.24
N LEU A 90 -0.87 4.80 12.72
CA LEU A 90 0.15 3.80 12.98
C LEU A 90 1.48 4.50 13.26
N GLU A 91 2.02 4.28 14.46
CA GLU A 91 3.29 4.86 14.88
C GLU A 91 4.46 4.37 14.02
N LYS A 92 4.40 3.13 13.51
CA LYS A 92 5.42 2.52 12.65
C LYS A 92 4.76 1.71 11.54
N PRO A 93 4.28 2.36 10.46
CA PRO A 93 3.63 1.66 9.35
C PRO A 93 4.61 0.73 8.62
N TYR A 94 5.91 0.97 8.79
CA TYR A 94 6.98 0.01 8.48
C TYR A 94 7.75 -0.29 9.76
N ARG A 95 7.73 -1.55 10.18
CA ARG A 95 8.56 -2.15 11.23
C ARG A 95 9.85 -2.67 10.60
N ASP A 96 10.83 -3.06 11.42
CA ASP A 96 12.10 -3.63 10.96
C ASP A 96 11.92 -4.90 10.09
N SER A 97 10.74 -5.53 10.15
CA SER A 97 10.35 -6.72 9.40
C SER A 97 9.37 -6.50 8.24
N GLY A 98 9.01 -5.25 7.89
CA GLY A 98 8.04 -4.97 6.81
C GLY A 98 6.90 -4.04 7.26
N ILE A 99 5.76 -4.07 6.57
CA ILE A 99 4.61 -3.23 6.92
C ILE A 99 4.00 -3.66 8.27
N ASP A 100 3.40 -2.71 9.01
CA ASP A 100 2.58 -3.02 10.19
C ASP A 100 1.52 -4.05 9.81
N ASP A 101 1.45 -5.15 10.54
CA ASP A 101 0.59 -6.31 10.29
C ASP A 101 -0.91 -5.99 10.25
N ARG A 102 -1.29 -4.77 10.66
CA ARG A 102 -2.66 -4.27 10.57
C ARG A 102 -3.00 -3.68 9.20
N ILE A 103 -2.02 -3.38 8.35
CA ILE A 103 -2.24 -2.78 7.03
C ILE A 103 -2.15 -3.85 5.95
N GLU A 104 -3.14 -3.84 5.08
CA GLU A 104 -3.12 -4.57 3.81
C GLU A 104 -3.19 -3.54 2.68
N ALA A 105 -2.17 -3.49 1.82
CA ALA A 105 -2.11 -2.57 0.69
C ALA A 105 -2.28 -3.35 -0.61
N VAL A 106 -3.23 -2.93 -1.46
CA VAL A 106 -3.66 -3.73 -2.61
C VAL A 106 -3.80 -2.88 -3.86
N LEU A 107 -3.10 -3.26 -4.92
CA LEU A 107 -3.27 -2.68 -6.25
C LEU A 107 -4.16 -3.59 -7.10
N PHE A 108 -5.35 -3.10 -7.46
CA PHE A 108 -6.24 -3.77 -8.40
C PHE A 108 -5.95 -3.30 -9.81
N THR A 109 -5.68 -4.22 -10.72
CA THR A 109 -5.22 -3.93 -12.08
C THR A 109 -5.96 -4.74 -13.13
N LYS A 110 -5.88 -4.34 -14.42
CA LYS A 110 -6.16 -5.27 -15.53
C LYS A 110 -5.13 -6.41 -15.53
N GLN A 111 -5.37 -7.44 -16.33
CA GLN A 111 -4.36 -8.47 -16.59
C GLN A 111 -3.11 -7.83 -17.16
N VAL A 112 -1.97 -8.05 -16.51
CA VAL A 112 -0.68 -7.51 -16.93
C VAL A 112 0.05 -8.59 -17.70
N SER A 113 0.57 -8.27 -18.88
CA SER A 113 1.41 -9.21 -19.62
C SER A 113 2.81 -9.28 -18.98
N GLY A 114 3.12 -10.41 -18.35
CA GLY A 114 4.39 -10.66 -17.66
C GLY A 114 4.19 -10.85 -16.16
N GLU A 115 4.93 -11.80 -15.56
CA GLU A 115 4.87 -12.04 -14.12
C GLU A 115 5.31 -10.79 -13.36
N VAL A 116 4.57 -10.42 -12.31
CA VAL A 116 5.04 -9.49 -11.30
C VAL A 116 6.21 -10.19 -10.59
N VAL A 117 7.42 -9.66 -10.75
CA VAL A 117 8.66 -10.41 -10.48
C VAL A 117 9.11 -10.33 -9.01
N ASP A 118 8.42 -9.57 -8.16
CA ASP A 118 8.94 -9.23 -6.84
C ASP A 118 7.98 -9.54 -5.68
N ASP A 119 8.14 -10.74 -5.12
CA ASP A 119 7.47 -11.19 -3.90
C ASP A 119 7.87 -10.38 -2.64
N SER A 120 8.88 -9.50 -2.72
CA SER A 120 9.29 -8.62 -1.61
C SER A 120 8.49 -7.31 -1.55
N LEU A 121 7.64 -7.06 -2.54
CA LEU A 121 6.69 -5.94 -2.50
C LEU A 121 5.73 -6.13 -1.34
N PRO A 122 5.63 -5.16 -0.41
CA PRO A 122 4.70 -5.26 0.70
C PRO A 122 3.27 -4.85 0.29
N ILE A 123 2.95 -4.99 -1.00
CA ILE A 123 1.68 -4.65 -1.64
C ILE A 123 1.24 -5.86 -2.45
N SER A 124 0.01 -6.28 -2.28
CA SER A 124 -0.59 -7.32 -3.12
C SER A 124 -1.06 -6.73 -4.46
N ILE A 125 -0.74 -7.39 -5.56
CA ILE A 125 -1.26 -7.02 -6.89
C ILE A 125 -2.35 -8.02 -7.27
N VAL A 126 -3.56 -7.52 -7.50
CA VAL A 126 -4.74 -8.33 -7.82
C VAL A 126 -5.21 -8.00 -9.23
N GLU A 127 -5.06 -8.95 -10.15
CA GLU A 127 -5.51 -8.79 -11.53
C GLU A 127 -7.02 -9.01 -11.68
N HIS A 128 -7.60 -8.31 -12.65
CA HIS A 128 -9.00 -8.44 -13.00
C HIS A 128 -9.34 -9.88 -13.42
N GLY A 129 -10.35 -10.45 -12.76
CA GLY A 129 -10.78 -11.84 -12.93
C GLY A 129 -10.26 -12.78 -11.83
N SER A 130 -9.31 -12.33 -11.02
CA SER A 130 -8.84 -13.07 -9.83
C SER A 130 -9.81 -12.92 -8.66
N SER A 131 -9.86 -13.94 -7.80
CA SER A 131 -10.55 -13.84 -6.50
C SER A 131 -9.61 -13.21 -5.48
N TYR A 132 -10.15 -12.37 -4.61
CA TYR A 132 -9.41 -11.72 -3.54
C TYR A 132 -10.29 -11.62 -2.29
N VAL A 133 -9.73 -11.99 -1.14
CA VAL A 133 -10.39 -11.97 0.16
C VAL A 133 -9.56 -11.08 1.09
N PRO A 134 -10.08 -9.92 1.52
CA PRO A 134 -9.35 -9.03 2.41
C PRO A 134 -9.29 -9.58 3.84
N PHE A 135 -8.21 -9.29 4.54
CA PHE A 135 -7.96 -9.69 5.93
C PHE A 135 -8.01 -11.20 6.15
N ASP A 136 -7.57 -11.97 5.15
CA ASP A 136 -7.45 -13.43 5.28
C ASP A 136 -6.31 -13.74 6.26
N ASP A 137 -6.68 -13.86 7.53
CA ASP A 137 -5.77 -14.24 8.60
C ASP A 137 -5.57 -15.77 8.47
N ALA A 138 -4.46 -16.21 7.84
CA ALA A 138 -4.09 -17.63 7.74
C ALA A 138 -3.88 -18.30 9.12
N ASP A 139 -3.87 -17.52 10.20
CA ASP A 139 -3.74 -17.98 11.59
C ASP A 139 -5.10 -18.21 12.27
N ASN A 140 -5.98 -19.00 11.65
CA ASN A 140 -7.08 -19.67 12.34
C ASN A 140 -6.76 -21.17 12.48
N GLU A 141 -5.69 -21.50 13.23
CA GLU A 141 -5.49 -22.81 13.86
C GLU A 141 -5.19 -22.66 15.36
#